data_AF-A0A5M4B6Z3-F1
#
_entry.id   AF-A0A5M4B6Z3-F1
#
_cell.length_a   1.000
_cell.length_b   1.000
_cell.length_c   1.000
_cell.angle_alpha   90.00
_cell.angle_beta   90.00
_cell.angle_gamma   90.00
#
_symmetry.space_group_name_H-M   'P 1'
#
loop_
_entity.id
_entity.type
_entity.pdbx_description
1 polymer ?
#
loop_
_entity_poly.entity_id
_entity_poly.type
_entity_poly.pdbx_seq_one_letter_code
_entity_poly.pdbx_strand_id
1 'polypeptide(L)'
;MAKERNTEWKSTLIYKKIKQENYITKLTYPKFVEVCLDFVSYVVLPSSEKEIFHTDLQYARDFLRGKINNVARFEQEKKAYQNLSQLHGLDKEIQCLTKFCLTYNFLTIEYLETSEKSKSKLGFKRVVHSVFNSPLIFLQCLEEIDAKYCDQFYEYLQECI
;
A
#
# COMPACT_ATOMS: atom_id res chain seq x y z
N MET A 1 10.97 1.58 -37.08
CA MET A 1 10.33 0.53 -36.27
C MET A 1 10.72 0.74 -34.81
N ALA A 2 9.87 1.44 -34.04
CA ALA A 2 10.08 1.59 -32.61
C ALA A 2 9.63 0.28 -31.94
N LYS A 3 10.58 -0.45 -31.35
CA LYS A 3 10.24 -1.48 -30.36
C LYS A 3 9.73 -0.73 -29.13
N GLU A 4 8.42 -0.60 -28.99
CA GLU A 4 7.79 -0.25 -27.73
C GLU A 4 8.21 -1.30 -26.70
N ARG A 5 9.14 -0.94 -25.83
CA ARG A 5 9.45 -1.73 -24.63
C ARG A 5 8.22 -1.63 -23.75
N ASN A 6 7.37 -2.65 -23.85
CA ASN A 6 6.30 -2.92 -22.91
C ASN A 6 6.95 -3.41 -21.60
N THR A 7 7.65 -2.52 -20.89
CA THR A 7 8.21 -2.83 -19.57
C THR A 7 7.06 -2.82 -18.61
N GLU A 8 6.48 -4.00 -18.36
CA GLU A 8 5.48 -4.16 -17.33
C GLU A 8 6.10 -3.81 -15.96
N TRP A 9 5.44 -2.92 -15.22
CA TRP A 9 5.93 -2.45 -13.92
C TRP A 9 5.99 -3.62 -12.93
N LYS A 10 7.04 -3.65 -12.10
CA LYS A 10 7.28 -4.74 -11.16
C LYS A 10 6.13 -4.90 -10.17
N SER A 11 5.60 -3.78 -9.69
CA SER A 11 4.39 -3.73 -8.86
C SER A 11 3.20 -4.45 -9.51
N THR A 12 3.02 -4.29 -10.83
CA THR A 12 1.92 -4.93 -11.57
C THR A 12 2.13 -6.44 -11.68
N LEU A 13 3.36 -6.86 -11.97
CA LEU A 13 3.72 -8.29 -12.02
C LEU A 13 3.49 -8.98 -10.68
N ILE A 14 3.98 -8.39 -9.59
CA ILE A 14 3.81 -8.94 -8.24
C ILE A 14 2.33 -8.93 -7.82
N TYR A 15 1.60 -7.85 -8.11
CA TYR A 15 0.17 -7.80 -7.82
C TYR A 15 -0.61 -8.92 -8.52
N LYS A 16 -0.29 -9.21 -9.79
CA LYS A 16 -0.88 -10.34 -10.52
C LYS A 16 -0.61 -11.68 -9.84
N LYS A 17 0.62 -11.92 -9.34
CA LYS A 17 0.96 -13.14 -8.60
C LYS A 17 0.16 -13.28 -7.30
N ILE A 18 0.14 -12.22 -6.48
CA ILE A 18 -0.64 -12.16 -5.23
C ILE A 18 -2.11 -12.53 -5.46
N LYS A 19 -2.68 -12.03 -6.56
CA LYS A 19 -4.04 -12.37 -6.99
C LYS A 19 -4.20 -13.81 -7.44
N GLN A 20 -3.33 -14.29 -8.32
CA GLN A 20 -3.38 -15.67 -8.83
C GLN A 20 -3.32 -16.70 -7.69
N GLU A 21 -2.59 -16.38 -6.63
CA GLU A 21 -2.41 -17.25 -5.48
C GLU A 21 -3.40 -17.00 -4.34
N ASN A 22 -4.32 -16.05 -4.52
CA ASN A 22 -5.35 -15.66 -3.56
C ASN A 22 -4.82 -15.32 -2.16
N TYR A 23 -3.63 -14.71 -2.06
CA TYR A 23 -2.99 -14.45 -0.77
C TYR A 23 -3.80 -13.55 0.16
N ILE A 24 -4.45 -12.51 -0.37
CA ILE A 24 -5.30 -11.61 0.42
C ILE A 24 -6.46 -12.39 1.06
N THR A 25 -7.07 -13.31 0.31
CA THR A 25 -8.16 -14.16 0.82
C THR A 25 -7.65 -15.20 1.82
N LYS A 26 -6.48 -15.80 1.58
CA LYS A 26 -5.87 -16.78 2.50
C LYS A 26 -5.54 -16.18 3.86
N LEU A 27 -5.05 -14.93 3.88
CA LEU A 27 -4.69 -14.23 5.12
C LEU A 27 -5.89 -13.52 5.77
N THR A 28 -6.94 -13.21 5.02
CA THR A 28 -7.90 -12.11 5.27
C THR A 28 -7.28 -10.73 5.06
N TYR A 29 -8.09 -9.76 4.65
CA TYR A 29 -7.61 -8.39 4.38
C TYR A 29 -6.98 -7.70 5.60
N PRO A 30 -7.56 -7.76 6.82
CA PRO A 30 -6.91 -7.17 8.00
C PRO A 30 -5.52 -7.73 8.26
N LYS A 31 -5.33 -9.05 8.12
CA LYS A 31 -4.02 -9.67 8.31
C LYS A 31 -3.04 -9.30 7.19
N PHE A 32 -3.51 -9.20 5.95
CA PHE A 32 -2.71 -8.68 4.84
C PHE A 32 -2.19 -7.27 5.13
N VAL A 33 -3.04 -6.38 5.65
CA VAL A 33 -2.63 -5.02 6.06
C VAL A 33 -1.57 -5.06 7.15
N GLU A 34 -1.73 -5.92 8.17
CA GLU A 34 -0.68 -6.11 9.20
C GLU A 34 0.66 -6.54 8.59
N VAL A 35 0.64 -7.51 7.67
CA VAL A 35 1.83 -7.98 6.96
C VAL A 35 2.49 -6.84 6.17
N CYS A 36 1.70 -5.99 5.50
CA CYS A 36 2.23 -4.80 4.83
C CYS A 36 2.93 -3.85 5.82
N LEU A 37 2.29 -3.53 6.96
CA LEU A 37 2.88 -2.62 7.96
C LEU A 37 4.16 -3.20 8.57
N ASP A 38 4.19 -4.51 8.82
CA ASP A 38 5.36 -5.21 9.34
C ASP A 38 6.50 -5.23 8.33
N PHE A 39 6.21 -5.54 7.06
CA PHE A 39 7.21 -5.46 6.00
C PHE A 39 7.83 -4.08 5.89
N VAL A 40 7.02 -3.00 5.86
CA VAL A 40 7.56 -1.64 5.80
C VAL A 40 8.45 -1.37 7.02
N SER A 41 8.00 -1.75 8.22
CA SER A 41 8.72 -1.50 9.46
C SER A 41 10.07 -2.22 9.55
N TYR A 42 10.15 -3.47 9.07
CA TYR A 42 11.35 -4.30 9.24
C TYR A 42 12.28 -4.30 8.03
N VAL A 43 11.77 -4.02 6.84
CA VAL A 43 12.54 -4.12 5.59
C VAL A 43 12.81 -2.75 4.97
N VAL A 44 11.83 -1.85 4.97
CA VAL A 44 11.97 -0.55 4.30
C VAL A 44 12.55 0.51 5.24
N LEU A 45 11.98 0.68 6.44
CA LEU A 45 12.39 1.75 7.35
C LEU A 45 13.87 1.74 7.75
N PRO A 46 14.56 0.59 7.90
CA PRO A 46 16.01 0.57 8.19
C PRO A 46 16.89 1.27 7.13
N SER A 47 16.34 1.59 5.96
CA SER A 47 17.06 2.36 4.93
C SER A 47 17.08 3.88 5.18
N SER A 48 16.43 4.37 6.24
CA SER A 48 16.42 5.78 6.65
C SER A 48 16.64 5.95 8.16
N GLU A 49 17.19 7.09 8.55
CA GLU A 49 17.39 7.49 9.95
C GLU A 49 16.21 8.35 10.50
N LYS A 50 15.15 8.57 9.71
CA LYS A 50 14.05 9.46 10.09
C LYS A 50 12.99 8.75 10.95
N GLU A 51 12.99 9.05 12.24
CA GLU A 51 12.02 8.53 13.22
C GLU A 51 10.54 8.83 12.90
N ILE A 52 10.26 9.87 12.11
CA ILE A 52 8.88 10.22 11.72
C ILE A 52 8.18 9.08 10.98
N PHE A 53 8.92 8.24 10.25
CA PHE A 53 8.36 7.11 9.50
C PHE A 53 7.88 5.99 10.43
N HIS A 54 8.62 5.72 11.50
CA HIS A 54 8.20 4.80 12.56
C HIS A 54 6.94 5.31 13.26
N THR A 55 6.89 6.61 13.52
CA THR A 55 5.72 7.27 14.13
C THR A 55 4.47 7.09 13.26
N ASP A 56 4.57 7.30 11.96
CA ASP A 56 3.45 7.10 11.03
C ASP A 56 2.90 5.66 11.06
N LEU A 57 3.78 4.66 10.98
CA LEU A 57 3.35 3.25 11.05
C LEU A 57 2.75 2.91 12.42
N GLN A 58 3.25 3.50 13.50
CA GLN A 58 2.70 3.30 14.84
C GLN A 58 1.26 3.82 14.93
N TYR A 59 0.97 4.98 14.35
CA TYR A 59 -0.40 5.51 14.27
C TYR A 59 -1.33 4.61 13.46
N ALA A 60 -0.86 4.06 12.34
CA ALA A 60 -1.62 3.08 11.57
C ALA A 60 -1.97 1.84 12.42
N ARG A 61 -1.00 1.28 13.14
CA ARG A 61 -1.20 0.14 14.04
C ARG A 61 -2.12 0.44 15.21
N ASP A 62 -1.95 1.59 15.85
CA ASP A 62 -2.77 1.98 16.99
C ASP A 62 -4.22 2.23 16.58
N PHE A 63 -4.45 2.72 15.36
CA PHE A 63 -5.79 2.83 14.80
C PHE A 63 -6.43 1.46 14.55
N LEU A 64 -5.71 0.53 13.91
CA LEU A 64 -6.19 -0.84 13.70
C LEU A 64 -6.53 -1.56 15.01
N ARG A 65 -5.78 -1.27 16.08
CA ARG A 65 -5.99 -1.82 17.43
C ARG A 65 -7.07 -1.08 18.24
N GLY A 66 -7.70 -0.05 17.67
CA GLY A 66 -8.71 0.77 18.36
C GLY A 66 -8.18 1.64 19.50
N LYS A 67 -6.86 1.84 19.60
CA LYS A 67 -6.22 2.70 20.61
C LYS A 67 -6.35 4.18 20.29
N ILE A 68 -6.43 4.51 19.00
CA ILE A 68 -6.74 5.86 18.52
C ILE A 68 -7.94 5.83 17.59
N ASN A 69 -8.68 6.95 17.55
CA ASN A 69 -9.82 7.09 16.66
C ASN A 69 -9.41 7.60 15.26
N ASN A 70 -10.39 7.67 14.37
CA ASN A 70 -10.16 8.09 12.99
C ASN A 70 -9.64 9.53 12.85
N VAL A 71 -10.00 10.42 13.79
CA VAL A 71 -9.58 11.82 13.79
C VAL A 71 -8.07 11.92 14.05
N ALA A 72 -7.58 11.25 15.09
CA ALA A 72 -6.15 11.24 15.41
C ALA A 72 -5.30 10.64 14.28
N ARG A 73 -5.79 9.57 13.65
CA ARG A 73 -5.17 8.93 12.48
C ARG A 73 -5.12 9.86 11.28
N PHE A 74 -6.22 10.56 10.99
CA PHE A 74 -6.28 11.54 9.90
C PHE A 74 -5.36 12.75 10.11
N GLU A 75 -5.26 13.25 11.35
CA GLU A 75 -4.31 14.33 11.66
C GLU A 75 -2.86 13.91 11.43
N GLN A 76 -2.50 12.66 11.75
CA GLN A 76 -1.18 12.14 11.43
C GLN A 76 -0.96 11.99 9.92
N GLU A 77 -1.95 11.49 9.17
CA GLU A 77 -1.90 11.43 7.70
C GLU A 77 -1.65 12.83 7.08
N LYS A 78 -2.29 13.86 7.63
CA LYS A 78 -2.10 15.25 7.21
C LYS A 78 -0.69 15.76 7.51
N LYS A 79 -0.13 15.46 8.69
CA LYS A 79 1.25 15.81 9.04
C LYS A 79 2.26 15.12 8.11
N ALA A 80 2.08 13.82 7.87
CA ALA A 80 2.89 13.05 6.94
C ALA A 80 2.87 13.66 5.53
N TYR A 81 1.70 14.11 5.06
CA TYR A 81 1.58 14.83 3.78
C TYR A 81 2.33 16.17 3.78
N GLN A 82 2.22 16.97 4.85
CA GLN A 82 2.91 18.26 4.96
C GLN A 82 4.44 18.12 4.95
N ASN A 83 4.96 17.06 5.60
CA ASN A 83 6.39 16.77 5.66
C ASN A 83 7.01 16.46 4.30
N LEU A 84 6.24 16.00 3.31
CA LEU A 84 6.76 15.66 1.96
C LEU A 84 7.50 16.83 1.29
N SER A 85 7.12 18.07 1.60
CA SER A 85 7.77 19.27 1.05
C SER A 85 9.19 19.51 1.60
N GLN A 86 9.52 18.88 2.73
CA GLN A 86 10.79 19.04 3.46
C GLN A 86 11.74 17.87 3.26
N LEU A 87 11.30 16.83 2.54
CA LEU A 87 12.06 15.59 2.32
C LEU A 87 12.46 15.49 0.84
N HIS A 88 13.58 14.79 0.61
CA HIS A 88 14.14 14.59 -0.72
C HIS A 88 14.65 13.17 -0.90
N GLY A 89 14.73 12.72 -2.16
CA GLY A 89 15.22 11.40 -2.51
C GLY A 89 14.49 10.29 -1.75
N LEU A 90 15.25 9.34 -1.23
CA LEU A 90 14.76 8.15 -0.53
C LEU A 90 13.75 8.48 0.59
N ASP A 91 14.06 9.46 1.45
CA ASP A 91 13.20 9.83 2.57
C ASP A 91 11.81 10.31 2.11
N LYS A 92 11.75 10.99 0.95
CA LYS A 92 10.48 11.46 0.39
C LYS A 92 9.62 10.27 -0.07
N GLU A 93 10.24 9.28 -0.70
CA GLU A 93 9.51 8.08 -1.17
C GLU A 93 9.08 7.19 0.00
N ILE A 94 9.91 7.05 1.04
CA ILE A 94 9.50 6.38 2.29
C ILE A 94 8.32 7.11 2.93
N GLN A 95 8.34 8.45 2.99
CA GLN A 95 7.21 9.24 3.51
C GLN A 95 5.94 9.05 2.67
N CYS A 96 6.06 8.92 1.34
CA CYS A 96 4.93 8.62 0.46
C CYS A 96 4.25 7.30 0.85
N LEU A 97 5.05 6.26 1.08
CA LEU A 97 4.63 4.94 1.53
C LEU A 97 4.02 4.97 2.93
N THR A 98 4.69 5.53 3.94
CA THR A 98 4.15 5.55 5.31
C THR A 98 2.88 6.38 5.42
N LYS A 99 2.78 7.48 4.66
CA LYS A 99 1.53 8.25 4.50
C LYS A 99 0.42 7.39 3.89
N PHE A 100 0.72 6.58 2.87
CA PHE A 100 -0.27 5.66 2.29
C PHE A 100 -0.73 4.61 3.31
N CYS A 101 0.18 4.09 4.13
CA CYS A 101 -0.15 3.19 5.23
C CYS A 101 -1.06 3.83 6.30
N LEU A 102 -1.18 5.16 6.36
CA LEU A 102 -2.12 5.88 7.22
C LEU A 102 -3.50 6.10 6.57
N THR A 103 -3.70 5.74 5.30
CA THR A 103 -4.97 6.03 4.62
C THR A 103 -6.08 5.09 5.10
N TYR A 104 -7.21 5.67 5.54
CA TYR A 104 -8.35 4.93 6.11
C TYR A 104 -8.80 3.75 5.26
N ASN A 105 -8.92 3.99 3.96
CA ASN A 105 -9.42 3.00 3.02
C ASN A 105 -8.46 1.81 2.90
N PHE A 106 -7.15 2.07 2.86
CA PHE A 106 -6.15 1.00 2.89
C PHE A 106 -6.25 0.19 4.18
N LEU A 107 -6.43 0.85 5.32
CA LEU A 107 -6.48 0.20 6.64
C LEU A 107 -7.77 -0.59 6.91
N THR A 108 -8.92 -0.17 6.38
CA THR A 108 -10.24 -0.66 6.85
C THR A 108 -11.14 -1.22 5.76
N ILE A 109 -10.99 -0.74 4.53
CA ILE A 109 -11.91 -1.13 3.46
C ILE A 109 -11.29 -2.31 2.77
N GLU A 110 -11.86 -3.49 3.03
CA GLU A 110 -11.54 -4.68 2.26
C GLU A 110 -11.70 -4.37 0.77
N TYR A 111 -10.63 -4.62 0.03
CA TYR A 111 -10.62 -4.47 -1.40
C TYR A 111 -11.60 -5.46 -2.03
N LEU A 112 -12.83 -5.02 -2.25
CA LEU A 112 -13.78 -5.73 -3.10
C LEU A 112 -13.44 -5.37 -4.55
N GLU A 113 -12.64 -6.22 -5.17
CA GLU A 113 -12.51 -6.21 -6.62
C GLU A 113 -13.89 -6.54 -7.20
N THR A 114 -14.66 -5.51 -7.54
CA THR A 114 -15.90 -5.72 -8.28
C THR A 114 -15.50 -6.39 -9.59
N SER A 115 -15.74 -7.70 -9.70
CA SER A 115 -15.64 -8.41 -10.96
C SER A 115 -16.36 -7.59 -12.02
N GLU A 116 -15.75 -7.37 -13.17
CA GLU A 116 -16.32 -6.64 -14.32
C GLU A 116 -17.52 -7.40 -14.95
N LYS A 117 -18.52 -7.79 -14.17
CA LYS A 117 -19.73 -8.47 -14.65
C LYS A 117 -21.04 -7.91 -14.09
N SER A 118 -21.07 -6.69 -13.56
CA SER A 118 -22.34 -5.95 -13.48
C SER A 118 -22.51 -5.09 -14.74
N LYS A 119 -23.04 -5.69 -15.80
CA LYS A 119 -23.69 -4.91 -16.87
C LYS A 119 -24.91 -4.22 -16.25
N SER A 120 -24.78 -2.97 -15.84
CA SER A 120 -25.95 -2.13 -15.54
C SER A 120 -26.68 -1.83 -16.86
N LYS A 121 -28.01 -2.02 -16.88
CA LYS A 121 -28.88 -1.74 -18.04
C LYS A 121 -28.90 -0.25 -18.46
N LEU A 122 -28.30 0.65 -17.69
CA LEU A 122 -28.04 2.04 -18.05
C LEU A 122 -26.53 2.22 -18.14
N GLY A 123 -26.02 2.65 -19.30
CA GLY A 123 -24.61 2.71 -19.69
C GLY A 123 -23.72 3.69 -18.93
N PHE A 124 -23.94 3.91 -17.64
CA PHE A 124 -23.00 4.62 -16.79
C PHE A 124 -22.04 3.61 -16.14
N LYS A 125 -20.85 3.47 -16.73
CA LYS A 125 -19.69 2.92 -16.01
C LYS A 125 -19.42 3.84 -14.83
N ARG A 126 -19.86 3.44 -13.63
CA ARG A 126 -19.30 3.95 -12.39
C ARG A 126 -17.84 3.50 -12.38
N VAL A 127 -16.94 4.34 -12.87
CA VAL A 127 -15.50 4.19 -12.60
C VAL A 127 -15.35 4.46 -11.11
N VAL A 128 -15.40 3.38 -10.35
CA VAL A 128 -15.39 3.39 -8.90
C VAL A 128 -14.11 4.08 -8.44
N HIS A 129 -14.19 4.88 -7.38
CA HIS A 129 -13.06 5.41 -6.60
C HIS A 129 -12.08 4.32 -6.05
N SER A 130 -12.13 3.09 -6.57
CA SER A 130 -11.43 1.88 -6.07
C SER A 130 -9.94 1.83 -6.44
N VAL A 131 -9.43 2.75 -7.26
CA VAL A 131 -8.04 2.68 -7.73
C VAL A 131 -7.05 3.19 -6.68
N PHE A 132 -7.42 4.21 -5.89
CA PHE A 132 -6.48 5.00 -5.07
C PHE A 132 -6.07 4.38 -3.71
N ASN A 133 -6.61 3.23 -3.32
CA ASN A 133 -6.37 2.63 -1.99
C ASN A 133 -6.10 1.12 -2.04
N SER A 134 -5.55 0.63 -3.16
CA SER A 134 -5.41 -0.79 -3.42
C SER A 134 -4.04 -1.34 -3.00
N PRO A 135 -3.91 -2.67 -2.80
CA PRO A 135 -2.61 -3.34 -2.65
C PRO A 135 -1.64 -3.05 -3.81
N LEU A 136 -2.14 -2.73 -5.01
CA LEU A 136 -1.29 -2.32 -6.13
C LEU A 136 -0.60 -0.98 -5.84
N ILE A 137 -1.26 -0.01 -5.22
CA ILE A 137 -0.61 1.27 -4.88
C ILE A 137 0.44 1.08 -3.80
N PHE A 138 0.20 0.21 -2.82
CA PHE A 138 1.23 -0.18 -1.87
C PHE A 138 2.49 -0.69 -2.59
N LEU A 139 2.33 -1.60 -3.56
CA LEU A 139 3.43 -2.12 -4.36
C LEU A 139 4.09 -1.05 -5.25
N GLN A 140 3.31 -0.11 -5.80
CA GLN A 140 3.86 1.01 -6.56
C GLN A 140 4.71 1.90 -5.66
N CYS A 141 4.26 2.21 -4.43
CA CYS A 141 5.07 2.94 -3.47
C CYS A 141 6.37 2.20 -3.11
N LEU A 142 6.35 0.87 -3.01
CA LEU A 142 7.59 0.09 -2.84
C LEU A 142 8.52 0.20 -4.06
N GLU A 143 7.96 0.11 -5.27
CA GLU A 143 8.72 0.20 -6.53
C GLU A 143 9.38 1.57 -6.74
N GLU A 144 8.71 2.65 -6.36
CA GLU A 144 9.26 4.03 -6.39
C GLU A 144 10.44 4.20 -5.44
N ILE A 145 10.49 3.46 -4.32
CA ILE A 145 11.65 3.44 -3.42
C ILE A 145 12.78 2.62 -4.06
N ASP A 146 12.50 1.34 -4.38
CA ASP A 146 13.40 0.43 -5.07
C ASP A 146 12.59 -0.79 -5.55
N ALA A 147 12.66 -1.11 -6.85
CA ALA A 147 11.93 -2.22 -7.45
C ALA A 147 12.18 -3.58 -6.75
N LYS A 148 13.33 -3.77 -6.08
CA LYS A 148 13.61 -5.00 -5.31
C LYS A 148 12.62 -5.20 -4.15
N TYR A 149 12.05 -4.13 -3.59
CA TYR A 149 11.13 -4.25 -2.46
C TYR A 149 9.83 -4.94 -2.86
N CYS A 150 9.43 -4.91 -4.13
CA CYS A 150 8.29 -5.70 -4.60
C CYS A 150 8.57 -7.21 -4.55
N ASP A 151 9.78 -7.65 -4.93
CA ASP A 151 10.18 -9.06 -4.83
C ASP A 151 10.30 -9.48 -3.36
N GLN A 152 11.00 -8.69 -2.55
CA GLN A 152 11.16 -8.96 -1.13
C GLN A 152 9.82 -9.01 -0.39
N PHE A 153 8.87 -8.14 -0.75
CA PHE A 153 7.53 -8.19 -0.17
C PHE A 153 6.79 -9.47 -0.53
N TYR A 154 6.92 -9.92 -1.78
CA TYR A 154 6.28 -11.16 -2.23
C TYR A 154 6.88 -12.39 -1.53
N GLU A 155 8.20 -12.44 -1.35
CA GLU A 155 8.88 -13.47 -0.55
C GLU A 155 8.44 -13.43 0.92
N TYR A 156 8.39 -12.24 1.52
CA TYR A 156 7.91 -12.06 2.90
C TYR A 156 6.45 -12.51 3.07
N LEU A 157 5.60 -12.23 2.08
CA LEU A 157 4.20 -12.65 2.08
C LEU A 157 4.04 -14.17 2.00
N GLN A 158 4.94 -14.86 1.28
CA GLN A 158 4.97 -16.32 1.19
C GLN A 158 5.26 -16.98 2.54
N GLU A 159 6.12 -16.38 3.36
CA GLU A 159 6.46 -16.88 4.70
C GLU A 159 5.31 -16.68 5.72
N CYS A 160 4.35 -15.81 5.41
CA CYS A 160 3.23 -15.50 6.30
C CYS A 160 2.01 -16.45 6.14
N ILE A 161 2.03 -17.36 5.17
CA ILE A 161 0.92 -18.24 4.77
C ILE A 161 1.24 -19.70 5.11
#